data_AF-A0A5D3E684-F1
#
_entry.id   AF-A0A5D3E684-F1
#
_cell.length_a   1.000
_cell.length_b   1.000
_cell.length_c   1.000
_cell.angle_alpha   90.00
_cell.angle_beta   90.00
_cell.angle_gamma   90.00
#
_symmetry.space_group_name_H-M   'P 1'
#
loop_
_entity.id
_entity.type
_entity.pdbx_description
1 polymer ?
#
loop_
_entity_poly.entity_id
_entity_poly.type
_entity_poly.pdbx_seq_one_letter_code
_entity_poly.pdbx_strand_id
1 'polypeptide(L)' 'MTKRTKKAGIVGKYGTRYGASLRKQIKKMEVSQHSKYFFKRKAVGIWGCKDCGKVKAGGAYTLK' A
#
# COMPACT_ATOMS: atom_id res chain seq x y z
N MET A 1 3.72 20.05 9.92
CA MET A 1 3.94 19.46 8.57
C MET A 1 2.85 19.92 7.62
N THR A 2 3.21 20.54 6.50
CA THR A 2 2.25 20.97 5.47
C THR A 2 1.91 19.82 4.50
N LYS A 3 0.70 19.84 3.96
CA LYS A 3 0.23 18.84 3.00
C LYS A 3 0.99 18.98 1.67
N ARG A 4 1.87 18.02 1.37
CA ARG A 4 2.76 18.07 0.19
C ARG A 4 2.04 17.87 -1.15
N THR A 5 0.92 17.15 -1.18
CA THR A 5 0.19 16.88 -2.44
C THR A 5 -1.32 17.01 -2.27
N LYS A 6 -2.00 17.61 -3.25
CA LYS A 6 -3.48 17.68 -3.28
C LYS A 6 -4.11 16.34 -3.68
N LYS A 7 -3.60 15.69 -4.73
CA LYS A 7 -4.20 14.48 -5.34
C LYS A 7 -3.28 13.25 -5.38
N ALA A 8 -1.98 13.43 -5.67
CA ALA A 8 -1.06 12.33 -5.98
C ALA A 8 -0.80 11.39 -4.78
N GLY A 9 -0.38 11.89 -3.61
CA GLY A 9 -0.02 11.03 -2.48
C GLY A 9 1.13 10.08 -2.82
N ILE A 10 1.01 8.79 -2.45
CA ILE A 10 2.06 7.76 -2.62
C ILE A 10 2.52 7.58 -4.08
N VAL A 11 1.61 7.78 -5.05
CA VAL A 11 1.94 7.68 -6.49
C VAL A 11 2.70 8.91 -7.02
N GLY A 12 3.06 9.86 -6.15
CA GLY A 12 3.97 10.96 -6.49
C GLY A 12 5.35 10.49 -6.97
N LYS A 13 5.80 9.31 -6.53
CA LYS A 13 7.07 8.68 -6.97
C LYS A 13 7.16 8.43 -8.48
N TYR A 14 6.02 8.31 -9.16
CA TYR A 14 5.98 8.08 -10.60
C TYR A 14 6.11 9.38 -11.43
N GLY A 15 5.98 10.55 -10.81
CA GLY A 15 6.03 11.84 -11.49
C GLY A 15 4.89 12.00 -12.51
N THR A 16 5.25 12.46 -13.72
CA THR A 16 4.32 12.68 -14.84
C THR A 16 4.02 11.43 -15.67
N ARG A 17 4.76 10.33 -15.45
CA ARG A 17 4.69 9.11 -16.26
C ARG A 17 3.39 8.33 -16.06
N TYR A 18 3.10 7.44 -17.01
CA TYR A 18 2.01 6.44 -17.01
C TYR A 18 0.57 6.97 -17.03
N GLY A 19 0.36 8.29 -17.04
CA GLY A 19 -0.98 8.87 -17.11
C GLY A 19 -1.77 8.82 -15.79
N ALA A 20 -2.93 9.48 -15.77
CA ALA A 20 -3.70 9.67 -14.53
C ALA A 20 -4.52 8.43 -14.13
N SER A 21 -5.06 7.69 -15.10
CA SER A 21 -5.93 6.54 -14.85
C SER A 21 -5.17 5.42 -14.13
N LEU A 22 -4.02 5.02 -14.68
CA LEU A 22 -3.16 3.99 -14.10
C LEU A 22 -2.68 4.37 -12.69
N ARG A 23 -2.28 5.62 -12.49
CA ARG A 23 -1.86 6.11 -11.16
C ARG A 23 -2.99 6.09 -10.13
N LYS A 24 -4.24 6.33 -10.52
CA LYS A 24 -5.39 6.22 -9.60
C LYS A 24 -5.62 4.78 -9.15
N GLN A 25 -5.48 3.80 -10.05
CA GLN A 25 -5.62 2.38 -9.71
C GLN A 25 -4.48 1.92 -8.80
N ILE A 26 -3.22 2.22 -9.15
CA ILE A 26 -2.04 1.87 -8.36
C ILE A 26 -2.10 2.49 -6.96
N LYS A 27 -2.58 3.74 -6.85
CA LYS A 27 -2.73 4.41 -5.55
C LYS A 27 -3.57 3.58 -4.57
N LYS A 28 -4.66 2.95 -5.01
CA LYS A 28 -5.51 2.12 -4.15
C LYS A 28 -4.73 0.89 -3.63
N MET A 29 -3.99 0.23 -4.51
CA MET A 29 -3.20 -0.97 -4.18
C MET A 29 -1.99 -0.66 -3.30
N GLU A 30 -1.28 0.44 -3.56
CA GLU A 30 -0.11 0.83 -2.76
C GLU A 30 -0.48 1.30 -1.36
N VAL A 31 -1.63 1.96 -1.20
CA VAL A 31 -2.14 2.36 0.12
C VAL A 31 -2.47 1.14 0.95
N SER A 32 -3.15 0.14 0.39
CA SER A 32 -3.48 -1.08 1.14
C SER A 32 -2.24 -1.90 1.47
N GLN A 33 -1.28 -2.00 0.55
CA GLN A 33 0.00 -2.68 0.76
C GLN A 33 0.86 -2.05 1.86
N HIS A 34 0.97 -0.72 1.90
CA HIS A 34 1.80 0.00 2.88
C HIS A 34 1.02 0.39 4.14
N SER A 35 -0.21 -0.10 4.29
CA SER A 35 -0.99 0.13 5.50
C SER A 35 -0.32 -0.57 6.70
N LYS A 36 -0.33 0.10 7.85
CA LYS A 36 0.31 -0.39 9.10
C LYS A 36 -0.70 -1.08 10.04
N TYR A 37 -1.90 -1.41 9.59
CA TYR A 37 -2.93 -1.96 10.46
C TYR A 37 -2.63 -3.42 10.82
N PHE A 38 -2.31 -3.69 12.09
CA PHE A 38 -2.08 -4.99 12.77
C PHE A 38 -1.10 -5.98 12.12
N PHE A 39 -1.22 -6.23 10.82
CA PHE A 39 -0.38 -7.10 10.02
C PHE A 39 0.22 -6.30 8.87
N LYS A 40 1.55 -6.33 8.77
CA LYS A 40 2.31 -5.75 7.66
C LYS A 40 2.58 -6.81 6.61
N ARG A 41 2.45 -6.47 5.34
CA ARG A 41 2.82 -7.37 4.25
C ARG A 41 4.33 -7.62 4.26
N LYS A 42 4.74 -8.90 4.31
CA LYS A 42 6.14 -9.30 4.15
C LYS A 42 6.45 -9.73 2.72
N ALA A 43 5.57 -10.53 2.13
CA ALA A 43 5.65 -10.97 0.74
C ALA A 43 4.25 -10.97 0.09
N VAL A 44 4.15 -11.33 -1.19
CA VAL A 44 2.85 -11.54 -1.84
C VAL A 44 2.11 -12.63 -1.05
N GLY A 45 0.90 -12.32 -0.57
CA GLY A 45 0.07 -13.26 0.18
C GLY A 45 0.54 -13.61 1.58
N ILE A 46 1.66 -13.04 2.07
CA ILE A 46 2.18 -13.30 3.42
C ILE A 46 2.14 -12.01 4.24
N TRP A 47 1.40 -12.07 5.35
CA TRP A 47 1.17 -10.96 6.25
C TRP A 47 1.67 -11.28 7.66
N GLY A 48 2.51 -10.41 8.22
CA GLY A 48 3.12 -10.60 9.53
C GLY A 48 2.73 -9.51 10.51
N CYS A 49 2.28 -9.90 11.70
CA CYS A 49 2.03 -9.01 12.83
C CYS A 49 3.34 -8.73 13.56
N LYS A 50 3.68 -7.45 13.76
CA LYS A 50 4.93 -7.10 14.47
C LYS A 50 4.80 -7.34 15.97
N ASP A 51 3.63 -7.08 16.54
CA ASP A 51 3.42 -7.11 18.00
C ASP A 51 3.21 -8.53 18.51
N CYS A 52 2.55 -9.38 17.73
CA CYS A 52 2.21 -10.75 18.08
C CYS A 52 3.08 -11.82 17.40
N GLY A 53 3.98 -11.44 16.49
CA GLY A 53 4.88 -12.35 15.76
C GLY A 53 4.20 -13.32 14.78
N LYS A 54 2.87 -13.39 14.77
CA LYS A 54 2.10 -14.33 13.93
C LYS A 54 2.17 -13.95 12.45
N VAL A 55 2.28 -14.97 11.61
CA VAL A 55 2.21 -14.85 10.15
C VAL A 55 0.91 -15.49 9.66
N LYS A 56 0.20 -14.81 8.78
CA LYS A 56 -1.02 -15.29 8.13
C LYS A 56 -0.85 -15.26 6.61
N ALA A 57 -1.40 -16.28 5.95
CA ALA A 57 -1.65 -16.23 4.52
C ALA A 57 -2.88 -15.34 4.24
N GLY A 58 -2.84 -14.55 3.18
CA GLY A 58 -3.92 -13.62 2.82
C GLY A 58 -3.86 -13.21 1.35
N GLY A 59 -4.65 -12.21 0.97
CA GLY A 59 -4.63 -11.68 -0.39
C GLY A 59 -3.34 -10.91 -0.70
N ALA A 60 -3.07 -10.69 -1.99
CA ALA A 60 -1.85 -10.02 -2.45
C ALA A 60 -1.73 -8.57 -1.93
N TYR A 61 -2.85 -7.85 -1.86
CA TYR A 61 -2.89 -6.43 -1.46
C TYR A 61 -3.87 -6.14 -0.32
N THR A 62 -4.60 -7.15 0.14
CA THR A 62 -5.59 -7.06 1.22
C THR A 62 -5.52 -8.30 2.09
N LEU A 63 -5.51 -8.15 3.42
CA LEU A 63 -5.91 -9.24 4.31
C LEU A 63 -7.41 -9.45 4.16
N LYS A 64 -7.81 -10.68 3.84
CA LYS A 64 -9.16 -11.18 4.13
C LYS A 64 -9.08 -11.96 5.43
#